data_AF-A0A8J4RAZ8-F1
#
_entry.id   AF-A0A8J4RAZ8-F1
#
_cell.length_a   1.000
_cell.length_b   1.000
_cell.length_c   1.000
_cell.angle_alpha   90.00
_cell.angle_beta   90.00
_cell.angle_gamma   90.00
#
_symmetry.space_group_name_H-M   'P 1'
#
loop_
_entity.id
_entity.type
_entity.pdbx_description
1 polymer ?
#
loop_
_entity_poly.entity_id
_entity_poly.type
_entity_poly.pdbx_seq_one_letter_code
_entity_poly.pdbx_strand_id
1 'polypeptide(L)'
;MENKAYRGHVLALPFPIQGHINPLLQFSKRLVSKGLKATLATTLFIHNTMQPQSSSSLQFDTISDGYDEGGFAQAESIHACLNRMETIGSKTLADLIIKNKNTANPIDCIIYDPFLPWALEVSKKFGIYGAAFFTQTCAVNFIYYHVHHGLLKLPITSTPISIPGLPVLELEDMPSFISLPGSYPAYFEMVLNQFSSTDKADAVLVNTFYELEPEVVDSKSKVC
;
A
#
# COMPACT_ATOMS: atom_id res chain seq x y z
N MET A 1 -14.13 32.51 -5.26
CA MET A 1 -14.06 31.03 -5.28
C MET A 1 -14.62 30.58 -3.95
N GLU A 2 -15.78 29.93 -3.94
CA GLU A 2 -16.41 29.45 -2.71
C GLU A 2 -15.51 28.41 -2.02
N ASN A 3 -15.23 28.60 -0.73
CA ASN A 3 -14.54 27.63 0.09
C ASN A 3 -15.42 26.39 0.21
N LYS A 4 -15.18 25.39 -0.65
CA LYS A 4 -15.83 24.08 -0.52
C LYS A 4 -15.37 23.47 0.80
N ALA A 5 -16.27 23.37 1.77
CA ALA A 5 -16.01 22.68 3.02
C ALA A 5 -15.92 21.17 2.72
N TYR A 6 -14.72 20.61 2.86
CA TYR A 6 -14.51 19.18 2.74
C TYR A 6 -14.82 18.49 4.07
N ARG A 7 -15.29 17.24 4.00
CA ARG A 7 -15.57 16.42 5.21
C ARG A 7 -14.30 15.85 5.87
N GLY A 8 -13.18 15.95 5.17
CA GLY A 8 -11.88 15.46 5.58
C GLY A 8 -10.92 15.43 4.39
N HIS A 9 -9.63 15.26 4.68
CA HIS A 9 -8.57 15.22 3.69
C HIS A 9 -7.77 13.92 3.81
N VAL A 10 -7.77 13.17 2.72
CA VAL A 10 -7.05 11.91 2.57
C VAL A 10 -5.75 12.14 1.82
N LEU A 11 -4.65 11.64 2.36
CA LEU A 11 -3.39 11.46 1.64
C LEU A 11 -3.30 10.00 1.18
N ALA A 12 -3.26 9.77 -0.13
CA ALA A 12 -3.06 8.45 -0.72
C ALA A 12 -1.59 8.25 -1.10
N LEU A 13 -0.96 7.21 -0.59
CA LEU A 13 0.46 6.89 -0.77
C LEU A 13 0.64 5.49 -1.41
N PRO A 14 0.71 5.40 -2.75
CA PRO A 14 0.91 4.14 -3.45
C PRO A 14 2.38 3.70 -3.42
N PHE A 15 2.63 2.39 -3.59
CA PHE A 15 3.95 1.91 -3.99
C PHE A 15 4.30 2.49 -5.39
N PRO A 16 5.55 2.92 -5.67
CA PRO A 16 5.87 3.77 -6.83
C PRO A 16 5.98 2.99 -8.17
N ILE A 17 4.98 2.17 -8.49
CA ILE A 17 4.84 1.49 -9.77
C ILE A 17 3.42 1.65 -10.31
N GLN A 18 3.27 1.61 -11.63
CA GLN A 18 2.01 1.93 -12.31
C GLN A 18 0.82 1.07 -11.84
N GLY A 19 1.05 -0.22 -11.60
CA GLY A 19 0.03 -1.16 -11.11
C GLY A 19 -0.53 -0.81 -9.72
N HIS A 20 0.18 -0.02 -8.92
CA HIS A 20 -0.24 0.39 -7.59
C HIS A 20 -0.74 1.85 -7.55
N ILE A 21 -0.11 2.73 -8.33
CA ILE A 21 -0.53 4.13 -8.47
C ILE A 21 -1.95 4.23 -9.04
N ASN A 22 -2.25 3.45 -10.08
CA ASN A 22 -3.53 3.55 -10.79
C ASN A 22 -4.75 3.18 -9.90
N PRO A 23 -4.77 2.05 -9.18
CA PRO A 23 -5.84 1.73 -8.25
C PRO A 23 -6.07 2.83 -7.20
N LEU A 24 -5.00 3.33 -6.58
CA LEU A 24 -5.09 4.36 -5.54
C LEU A 24 -5.57 5.71 -6.09
N LEU A 25 -5.17 6.06 -7.32
CA LEU A 25 -5.68 7.23 -8.03
C LEU A 25 -7.19 7.09 -8.31
N GLN A 26 -7.65 5.93 -8.80
CA GLN A 26 -9.07 5.70 -9.07
C GLN A 26 -9.90 5.70 -7.77
N PHE A 27 -9.36 5.11 -6.70
CA PHE A 27 -9.98 5.15 -5.38
C PHE A 27 -10.07 6.59 -4.85
N SER A 28 -9.00 7.38 -4.99
CA SER A 28 -8.99 8.80 -4.63
C SER A 28 -10.06 9.61 -5.37
N LYS A 29 -10.28 9.34 -6.66
CA LYS A 29 -11.38 9.96 -7.43
C LYS A 29 -12.76 9.60 -6.86
N ARG A 30 -12.94 8.34 -6.41
CA ARG A 30 -14.18 7.92 -5.73
C ARG A 30 -14.36 8.66 -4.41
N LEU A 31 -13.33 8.80 -3.58
CA LEU A 31 -13.38 9.56 -2.33
C LEU A 31 -13.76 11.04 -2.58
N VAL A 32 -13.17 11.64 -3.60
CA VAL A 32 -13.50 13.01 -4.05
C VAL A 32 -14.98 13.13 -4.43
N SER A 33 -15.53 12.15 -5.17
CA SER A 33 -16.96 12.13 -5.52
C SER A 33 -17.89 12.04 -4.31
N LYS A 34 -17.37 11.62 -3.15
CA LYS A 34 -18.10 11.52 -1.87
C LYS A 34 -17.88 12.73 -0.95
N GLY A 35 -17.21 13.78 -1.43
CA GLY A 35 -17.05 15.05 -0.71
C GLY A 35 -15.78 15.15 0.15
N LEU A 36 -14.82 14.25 -0.02
CA LEU A 36 -13.50 14.35 0.59
C LEU A 36 -12.53 15.14 -0.31
N LYS A 37 -11.51 15.73 0.30
CA LYS A 37 -10.31 16.18 -0.42
C LYS A 37 -9.35 15.00 -0.50
N ALA A 38 -8.69 14.80 -1.65
CA ALA A 38 -7.66 13.80 -1.79
C ALA A 38 -6.36 14.41 -2.32
N THR A 39 -5.23 14.00 -1.75
CA THR A 39 -3.89 14.26 -2.27
C THR A 39 -3.23 12.92 -2.57
N LEU A 40 -2.78 12.69 -3.80
CA LEU A 40 -1.97 11.54 -4.15
C LEU A 40 -0.50 11.92 -4.02
N ALA A 41 0.23 11.31 -3.09
CA ALA A 41 1.67 11.50 -2.92
C ALA A 41 2.43 10.47 -3.76
N THR A 42 3.14 10.92 -4.78
CA THR A 42 4.06 10.07 -5.56
C THR A 42 5.51 10.37 -5.19
N THR A 43 6.45 9.51 -5.58
CA THR A 43 7.87 9.88 -5.49
C THR A 43 8.19 10.99 -6.49
N LEU A 44 9.23 11.78 -6.23
CA LEU A 44 9.63 12.90 -7.08
C LEU A 44 9.92 12.47 -8.52
N PHE A 45 10.64 11.35 -8.70
CA PHE A 45 10.92 10.78 -10.02
C PHE A 45 9.63 10.46 -10.80
N ILE A 46 8.69 9.80 -10.15
CA ILE A 46 7.39 9.44 -10.75
C ILE A 46 6.58 10.70 -11.06
N HIS A 47 6.56 11.68 -10.16
CA HIS A 47 5.85 12.94 -10.37
C HIS A 47 6.37 13.67 -11.61
N ASN A 48 7.70 13.80 -11.72
CA ASN A 48 8.37 14.45 -12.84
C ASN A 48 8.15 13.70 -14.17
N THR A 49 7.99 12.39 -14.12
CA THR A 49 7.70 11.56 -15.30
C THR A 49 6.23 11.66 -15.72
N MET A 50 5.30 11.64 -14.75
CA MET A 50 3.86 11.66 -15.01
C MET A 50 3.33 13.05 -15.37
N GLN A 51 3.94 14.12 -14.85
CA GLN A 51 3.48 15.52 -14.98
C GLN A 51 1.96 15.66 -14.70
N PRO A 52 1.48 15.20 -13.53
CA PRO A 52 0.05 15.17 -13.26
C PRO A 52 -0.54 16.57 -13.07
N GLN A 53 -1.79 16.75 -13.50
CA GLN A 53 -2.51 18.01 -13.31
C GLN A 53 -3.42 17.95 -12.09
N SER A 54 -3.16 18.82 -11.11
CA SER A 54 -4.02 19.00 -9.95
C SER A 54 -5.34 19.68 -10.32
N SER A 55 -6.40 19.27 -9.62
CA SER A 55 -7.74 19.89 -9.65
C SER A 55 -8.12 20.37 -8.26
N SER A 56 -9.19 21.16 -8.10
CA SER A 56 -9.56 21.72 -6.79
C SER A 56 -9.75 20.67 -5.67
N SER A 57 -10.15 19.45 -6.02
CA SER A 57 -10.44 18.37 -5.05
C SER A 57 -9.47 17.18 -5.08
N LEU A 58 -8.76 16.96 -6.18
CA LEU A 58 -7.70 15.95 -6.30
C LEU A 58 -6.38 16.65 -6.59
N GLN A 59 -5.49 16.63 -5.60
CA GLN A 59 -4.16 17.22 -5.66
C GLN A 59 -3.11 16.14 -5.83
N PHE A 60 -1.95 16.53 -6.34
CA PHE A 60 -0.75 15.72 -6.33
C PHE A 60 0.31 16.45 -5.50
N ASP A 61 0.99 15.72 -4.64
CA ASP A 61 2.17 16.20 -3.92
C ASP A 61 3.25 15.11 -4.01
N THR A 62 4.42 15.39 -3.43
CA THR A 62 5.58 14.53 -3.62
C THR A 62 6.21 14.14 -2.30
N ILE A 63 6.69 12.90 -2.24
CA ILE A 63 7.71 12.45 -1.29
C ILE A 63 8.99 12.09 -2.05
N SER A 64 10.08 11.84 -1.34
CA SER A 64 11.31 11.29 -1.92
C SER A 64 11.48 9.84 -1.49
N ASP A 65 11.86 8.97 -2.43
CA ASP A 65 12.35 7.62 -2.15
C ASP A 65 13.88 7.57 -2.06
N GLY A 66 14.55 8.73 -2.19
CA GLY A 66 16.00 8.88 -2.23
C GLY A 66 16.63 8.72 -3.61
N TYR A 67 15.85 8.53 -4.67
CA TYR A 67 16.30 8.36 -6.05
C TYR A 67 15.54 9.29 -7.02
N ASP A 68 15.49 10.58 -6.70
CA ASP A 68 14.59 11.54 -7.33
C ASP A 68 14.88 11.82 -8.82
N GLU A 69 16.12 11.57 -9.28
CA GLU A 69 16.57 11.87 -10.64
C GLU A 69 16.40 10.69 -11.62
N GLY A 70 16.87 9.50 -11.23
CA GLY A 70 16.88 8.31 -12.10
C GLY A 70 15.99 7.17 -11.61
N GLY A 71 15.25 7.36 -10.51
CA GLY A 71 14.36 6.37 -9.94
C GLY A 71 15.09 5.08 -9.55
N PHE A 72 14.36 3.96 -9.62
CA PHE A 72 14.88 2.64 -9.25
C PHE A 72 16.20 2.27 -9.96
N ALA A 73 16.46 2.78 -11.18
CA ALA A 73 17.68 2.48 -11.92
C ALA A 73 18.96 3.01 -11.25
N GLN A 74 18.85 3.95 -10.31
CA GLN A 74 19.98 4.44 -9.51
C GLN A 74 20.26 3.56 -8.27
N ALA A 75 19.36 2.64 -7.94
CA ALA A 75 19.54 1.79 -6.76
C ALA A 75 20.52 0.64 -7.04
N GLU A 76 21.40 0.39 -6.07
CA GLU A 76 22.38 -0.71 -6.14
C GLU A 76 21.72 -2.09 -6.12
N SER A 77 20.56 -2.19 -5.46
CA SER A 77 19.77 -3.42 -5.35
C SER A 77 18.34 -3.09 -4.93
N ILE A 78 17.44 -4.08 -5.01
CA ILE A 78 16.07 -3.95 -4.51
C ILE A 78 16.07 -3.67 -3.00
N HIS A 79 16.89 -4.36 -2.20
CA HIS A 79 17.00 -4.09 -0.76
C HIS A 79 17.46 -2.66 -0.48
N ALA A 80 18.48 -2.18 -1.18
CA ALA A 80 18.96 -0.81 -1.02
C ALA A 80 17.85 0.20 -1.37
N CYS A 81 17.07 -0.06 -2.42
CA CYS A 81 15.95 0.78 -2.79
C CYS A 81 14.88 0.84 -1.69
N LEU A 82 14.41 -0.31 -1.21
CA LEU A 82 13.37 -0.39 -0.18
C LEU A 82 13.82 0.25 1.14
N ASN A 83 15.05 -0.01 1.60
CA ASN A 83 15.60 0.59 2.82
C ASN A 83 15.75 2.11 2.69
N ARG A 84 16.19 2.60 1.53
CA ARG A 84 16.31 4.04 1.27
C ARG A 84 14.94 4.69 1.22
N MET A 85 13.96 4.03 0.61
CA MET A 85 12.59 4.49 0.56
C MET A 85 11.96 4.53 1.96
N GLU A 86 12.23 3.56 2.83
CA GLU A 86 11.77 3.63 4.23
C GLU A 86 12.40 4.82 4.96
N THR A 87 13.72 4.98 4.88
CA THR A 87 14.43 6.04 5.63
C THR A 87 14.09 7.45 5.12
N ILE A 88 14.18 7.69 3.81
CA ILE A 88 13.92 9.01 3.19
C ILE A 88 12.41 9.26 3.02
N GLY A 89 11.66 8.23 2.63
CA GLY A 89 10.20 8.32 2.46
C GLY A 89 9.49 8.58 3.77
N SER A 90 9.89 7.94 4.89
CA SER A 90 9.31 8.24 6.21
C SER A 90 9.52 9.70 6.61
N LYS A 91 10.72 10.24 6.37
CA LYS A 91 11.05 11.63 6.68
C LYS A 91 10.23 12.60 5.82
N THR A 92 10.22 12.39 4.51
CA THR A 92 9.54 13.29 3.58
C THR A 92 8.01 13.18 3.67
N LEU A 93 7.47 12.02 4.04
CA LEU A 93 6.06 11.87 4.41
C LEU A 93 5.73 12.68 5.66
N ALA A 94 6.56 12.63 6.70
CA ALA A 94 6.39 13.45 7.90
C ALA A 94 6.45 14.96 7.58
N ASP A 95 7.40 15.39 6.73
CA ASP A 95 7.51 16.77 6.27
C ASP A 95 6.23 17.21 5.51
N LEU A 96 5.68 16.32 4.67
CA LEU A 96 4.42 16.57 3.95
C LEU A 96 3.22 16.71 4.90
N ILE A 97 3.15 15.90 5.96
CA ILE A 97 2.13 16.02 7.01
C ILE A 97 2.26 17.38 7.71
N ILE A 98 3.48 17.75 8.12
CA ILE A 98 3.77 19.01 8.82
C ILE A 98 3.39 20.22 7.94
N LYS A 99 3.75 20.19 6.65
CA LYS A 99 3.38 21.21 5.65
C LYS A 99 1.88 21.44 5.59
N ASN A 100 1.06 20.40 5.74
CA ASN A 100 -0.40 20.48 5.64
C ASN A 100 -1.10 20.81 6.97
N LYS A 101 -0.41 20.75 8.11
CA LYS A 101 -0.98 20.87 9.47
C LYS A 101 -1.77 22.16 9.72
N ASN A 102 -1.30 23.29 9.17
CA ASN A 102 -1.92 24.61 9.36
C ASN A 102 -2.77 25.06 8.17
N THR A 103 -3.07 24.17 7.23
CA THR A 103 -3.95 24.48 6.09
C THR A 103 -5.42 24.43 6.52
N ALA A 104 -6.32 24.99 5.70
CA ALA A 104 -7.76 24.92 5.97
C ALA A 104 -8.33 23.49 6.00
N ASN A 105 -7.61 22.50 5.45
CA ASN A 105 -7.98 21.09 5.46
C ASN A 105 -6.70 20.27 5.72
N PRO A 106 -6.26 20.13 6.99
CA PRO A 106 -5.12 19.30 7.36
C PRO A 106 -5.37 17.83 6.99
N ILE A 107 -4.33 17.01 6.90
CA ILE A 107 -4.48 15.59 6.56
C ILE A 107 -5.09 14.86 7.76
N ASP A 108 -6.25 14.23 7.55
CA ASP A 108 -7.00 13.49 8.57
C ASP A 108 -6.77 11.97 8.47
N CYS A 109 -6.42 11.50 7.27
CA CYS A 109 -6.25 10.07 6.98
C CYS A 109 -5.13 9.84 5.95
N ILE A 110 -4.31 8.83 6.19
CA ILE A 110 -3.31 8.32 5.24
C ILE A 110 -3.75 6.93 4.79
N ILE A 111 -4.01 6.80 3.49
CA ILE A 111 -4.26 5.52 2.84
C ILE A 111 -2.97 5.11 2.16
N TYR A 112 -2.30 4.10 2.70
CA TYR A 112 -0.97 3.69 2.26
C TYR A 112 -0.99 2.29 1.64
N ASP A 113 -0.07 2.08 0.72
CA ASP A 113 0.22 0.76 0.18
C ASP A 113 0.96 -0.11 1.22
N PRO A 114 0.49 -1.33 1.54
CA PRO A 114 1.12 -2.20 2.54
C PRO A 114 2.54 -2.63 2.19
N PHE A 115 3.00 -2.47 0.94
CA PHE A 115 4.43 -2.61 0.61
C PHE A 115 5.30 -1.55 1.31
N LEU A 116 4.68 -0.51 1.88
CA LEU A 116 5.30 0.58 2.64
C LEU A 116 4.81 0.56 4.10
N PRO A 117 5.06 -0.51 4.89
CA PRO A 117 4.50 -0.65 6.24
C PRO A 117 4.92 0.48 7.20
N TRP A 118 6.07 1.11 6.93
CA TRP A 118 6.57 2.29 7.65
C TRP A 118 5.65 3.51 7.57
N ALA A 119 4.79 3.61 6.55
CA ALA A 119 3.85 4.72 6.41
C ALA A 119 2.80 4.72 7.53
N LEU A 120 2.41 3.55 8.02
CA LEU A 120 1.53 3.43 9.18
C LEU A 120 2.19 4.01 10.42
N GLU A 121 3.45 3.65 10.70
CA GLU A 121 4.19 4.15 11.85
C GLU A 121 4.32 5.68 11.82
N VAL A 122 4.52 6.26 10.63
CA VAL A 122 4.50 7.73 10.45
C VAL A 122 3.10 8.27 10.77
N SER A 123 2.03 7.69 10.23
CA SER A 123 0.66 8.16 10.51
C SER A 123 0.32 8.19 12.01
N LYS A 124 0.69 7.12 12.74
CA LYS A 124 0.43 6.99 14.18
C LYS A 124 1.22 8.01 15.02
N LYS A 125 2.47 8.33 14.63
CA LYS A 125 3.26 9.39 15.29
C LYS A 125 2.59 10.77 15.23
N PHE A 126 1.77 11.02 14.22
CA PHE A 126 1.02 12.26 14.07
C PHE A 126 -0.43 12.16 14.55
N GLY A 127 -0.86 11.00 15.08
CA GLY A 127 -2.24 10.76 15.48
C GLY A 127 -3.23 10.78 14.32
N ILE A 128 -2.77 10.45 13.11
CA ILE A 128 -3.57 10.43 11.88
C ILE A 128 -4.10 9.02 11.64
N TYR A 129 -5.34 8.92 11.15
CA TYR A 129 -5.95 7.65 10.78
C TYR A 129 -5.15 6.98 9.66
N GLY A 130 -4.72 5.73 9.84
CA GLY A 130 -3.92 4.98 8.87
C GLY A 130 -4.69 3.79 8.32
N ALA A 131 -4.94 3.77 7.01
CA ALA A 131 -5.62 2.65 6.34
C ALA A 131 -4.71 1.98 5.31
N ALA A 132 -4.59 0.65 5.42
CA ALA A 132 -3.87 -0.18 4.47
C ALA A 132 -4.69 -0.37 3.19
N PHE A 133 -4.11 -0.19 2.00
CA PHE A 133 -4.77 -0.44 0.72
C PHE A 133 -4.03 -1.50 -0.09
N PHE A 134 -4.53 -2.73 -0.04
CA PHE A 134 -3.99 -3.84 -0.80
C PHE A 134 -4.43 -3.77 -2.26
N THR A 135 -3.47 -3.73 -3.17
CA THR A 135 -3.70 -3.69 -4.63
C THR A 135 -3.79 -5.09 -5.25
N GLN A 136 -3.37 -6.12 -4.51
CA GLN A 136 -3.43 -7.54 -4.90
C GLN A 136 -4.81 -8.14 -4.57
N THR A 137 -5.12 -9.30 -5.15
CA THR A 137 -6.37 -10.05 -4.87
C THR A 137 -6.47 -10.47 -3.41
N CYS A 138 -7.68 -10.69 -2.91
CA CYS A 138 -7.88 -11.15 -1.53
C CYS A 138 -7.15 -12.48 -1.30
N ALA A 139 -7.23 -13.39 -2.28
CA ALA A 139 -6.57 -14.69 -2.23
C ALA A 139 -5.06 -14.62 -2.04
N VAL A 140 -4.36 -13.83 -2.87
CA VAL A 140 -2.89 -13.70 -2.78
C VAL A 140 -2.47 -13.08 -1.45
N ASN A 141 -3.17 -12.05 -1.00
CA ASN A 141 -2.91 -11.45 0.31
C ASN A 141 -3.08 -12.47 1.44
N PHE A 142 -4.10 -13.34 1.35
CA PHE A 142 -4.36 -14.33 2.39
C PHE A 142 -3.34 -15.46 2.43
N ILE A 143 -2.78 -15.83 1.27
CA ILE A 143 -1.63 -16.74 1.19
C ILE A 143 -0.42 -16.12 1.91
N TYR A 144 -0.08 -14.87 1.62
CA TYR A 144 1.04 -14.19 2.31
C TYR A 144 0.80 -14.03 3.81
N TYR A 145 -0.43 -13.75 4.24
CA TYR A 145 -0.82 -13.75 5.65
C TYR A 145 -0.52 -15.09 6.32
N HIS A 146 -0.90 -16.21 5.70
CA HIS A 146 -0.64 -17.54 6.24
C HIS A 146 0.85 -17.84 6.36
N VAL A 147 1.66 -17.42 5.38
CA VAL A 147 3.11 -17.58 5.44
C VAL A 147 3.70 -16.70 6.54
N HIS A 148 3.31 -15.43 6.62
CA HIS A 148 3.81 -14.48 7.62
C HIS A 148 3.56 -14.96 9.06
N HIS A 149 2.36 -15.49 9.34
CA HIS A 149 2.00 -16.02 10.66
C HIS A 149 2.42 -17.48 10.90
N GLY A 150 3.15 -18.10 9.97
CA GLY A 150 3.63 -19.48 10.10
C GLY A 150 2.53 -20.55 10.01
N LEU A 151 1.34 -20.18 9.56
CA LEU A 151 0.20 -21.08 9.31
C LEU A 151 0.44 -21.92 8.04
N LEU A 152 1.19 -21.39 7.08
CA LEU A 152 1.74 -22.12 5.94
C LEU A 152 3.27 -22.11 6.03
N LYS A 153 3.88 -23.29 6.16
CA LYS A 153 5.34 -23.42 6.29
C LYS A 153 6.01 -23.56 4.92
N LEU A 154 7.15 -22.89 4.76
CA LEU A 154 8.01 -22.99 3.58
C LEU A 154 9.29 -23.77 3.91
N PRO A 155 9.90 -24.48 2.93
CA PRO A 155 9.36 -24.76 1.61
C PRO A 155 8.12 -25.68 1.70
N ILE A 156 7.21 -25.57 0.75
CA ILE A 156 6.05 -26.46 0.67
C ILE A 156 6.55 -27.85 0.26
N THR A 157 6.29 -28.86 1.10
CA THR A 157 6.79 -30.23 0.92
C THR A 157 5.74 -31.20 0.40
N SER A 158 4.46 -30.80 0.36
CA SER A 158 3.36 -31.65 -0.09
C SER A 158 2.27 -30.82 -0.77
N THR A 159 1.73 -31.34 -1.86
CA THR A 159 0.50 -30.84 -2.49
C THR A 159 -0.59 -31.94 -2.45
N PRO A 160 -1.88 -31.58 -2.49
CA PRO A 160 -2.40 -30.22 -2.63
C PRO A 160 -2.32 -29.38 -1.34
N ILE A 161 -2.33 -28.06 -1.49
CA ILE A 161 -2.31 -27.07 -0.42
C ILE A 161 -3.75 -26.67 -0.11
N SER A 162 -4.13 -26.76 1.16
CA SER A 162 -5.46 -26.36 1.63
C SER A 162 -5.34 -25.20 2.62
N ILE A 163 -5.90 -24.06 2.24
CA ILE A 163 -6.04 -22.87 3.07
C ILE A 163 -7.55 -22.59 3.20
N PRO A 164 -8.11 -22.43 4.41
CA PRO A 164 -9.54 -22.18 4.58
C PRO A 164 -10.02 -20.99 3.74
N GLY A 165 -11.12 -21.14 3.01
CA GLY A 165 -11.67 -20.07 2.15
C GLY A 165 -10.96 -19.90 0.80
N LEU A 166 -9.94 -20.71 0.50
CA LEU A 166 -9.37 -20.84 -0.84
C LEU A 166 -9.73 -22.20 -1.43
N PRO A 167 -9.80 -22.31 -2.77
CA PRO A 167 -9.82 -23.61 -3.40
C PRO A 167 -8.57 -24.41 -3.04
N VAL A 168 -8.64 -25.72 -3.26
CA VAL A 168 -7.47 -26.58 -3.15
C VAL A 168 -6.46 -26.16 -4.23
N LEU A 169 -5.23 -25.81 -3.83
CA LEU A 169 -4.19 -25.27 -4.71
C LEU A 169 -3.07 -26.27 -4.95
N GLU A 170 -2.46 -26.23 -6.13
CA GLU A 170 -1.18 -26.86 -6.40
C GLU A 170 -0.02 -25.88 -6.16
N LEU A 171 1.22 -26.39 -6.14
CA LEU A 171 2.40 -25.55 -5.93
C LEU A 171 2.52 -24.47 -7.02
N GLU A 172 2.13 -24.78 -8.25
CA GLU A 172 2.18 -23.87 -9.40
C GLU A 172 1.16 -22.72 -9.35
N ASP A 173 0.09 -22.86 -8.56
CA ASP A 173 -0.90 -21.80 -8.33
C ASP A 173 -0.38 -20.76 -7.33
N MET A 174 0.65 -21.09 -6.55
CA MET A 174 1.18 -20.23 -5.51
C MET A 174 2.00 -19.08 -6.10
N PRO A 175 2.04 -17.90 -5.44
CA PRO A 175 2.93 -16.83 -5.82
C PRO A 175 4.38 -17.32 -6.01
N SER A 176 5.08 -16.80 -7.00
CA SER A 176 6.42 -17.27 -7.39
C SER A 176 7.43 -17.29 -6.24
N PHE A 177 7.32 -16.34 -5.30
CA PHE A 177 8.17 -16.28 -4.11
C PHE A 177 7.97 -17.46 -3.15
N ILE A 178 6.80 -18.09 -3.20
CA ILE A 178 6.41 -19.24 -2.38
C ILE A 178 6.70 -20.55 -3.14
N SER A 179 6.34 -20.63 -4.42
CA SER A 179 6.54 -21.83 -5.24
C SER A 179 8.00 -22.07 -5.61
N LEU A 180 8.80 -21.00 -5.68
CA LEU A 180 10.26 -21.04 -5.88
C LEU A 180 10.97 -20.30 -4.74
N PRO A 181 11.16 -20.94 -3.57
CA PRO A 181 11.81 -20.32 -2.41
C PRO A 181 13.21 -19.80 -2.75
N GLY A 182 13.51 -18.59 -2.26
CA GLY A 182 14.77 -17.90 -2.55
C GLY A 182 14.76 -17.07 -3.84
N SER A 183 13.70 -17.14 -4.65
CA SER A 183 13.49 -16.18 -5.74
C SER A 183 13.16 -14.80 -5.18
N TYR A 184 13.91 -13.78 -5.63
CA TYR A 184 13.70 -12.36 -5.27
C TYR A 184 13.58 -12.09 -3.76
N PRO A 185 14.62 -12.35 -2.94
CA PRO A 185 14.53 -12.31 -1.48
C PRO A 185 13.99 -10.98 -0.93
N ALA A 186 14.36 -9.85 -1.53
CA ALA A 186 13.89 -8.52 -1.13
C ALA A 186 12.37 -8.34 -1.32
N TYR A 187 11.84 -8.80 -2.46
CA TYR A 187 10.40 -8.70 -2.72
C TYR A 187 9.62 -9.72 -1.90
N PHE A 188 10.18 -10.91 -1.68
CA PHE A 188 9.58 -11.89 -0.79
C PHE A 188 9.44 -11.34 0.64
N GLU A 189 10.49 -10.73 1.17
CA GLU A 189 10.44 -10.06 2.47
C GLU A 189 9.40 -8.92 2.47
N MET A 190 9.41 -8.08 1.44
CA MET A 190 8.44 -6.97 1.30
C MET A 190 6.98 -7.45 1.34
N VAL A 191 6.61 -8.49 0.56
CA VAL A 191 5.22 -8.97 0.51
C VAL A 191 4.78 -9.62 1.83
N LEU A 192 5.69 -10.23 2.58
CA LEU A 192 5.39 -10.74 3.92
C LEU A 192 5.29 -9.61 4.95
N ASN A 193 6.16 -8.61 4.86
CA ASN A 193 6.20 -7.48 5.80
C ASN A 193 4.97 -6.57 5.71
N GLN A 194 4.12 -6.72 4.68
CA GLN A 194 2.78 -6.12 4.65
C GLN A 194 2.00 -6.38 5.95
N PHE A 195 2.12 -7.59 6.51
CA PHE A 195 1.35 -8.01 7.68
C PHE A 195 2.03 -7.71 9.03
N SER A 196 3.23 -7.11 9.01
CA SER A 196 3.99 -6.80 10.24
C SER A 196 3.33 -5.75 11.15
N SER A 197 2.46 -4.91 10.59
CA SER A 197 1.77 -3.84 11.31
C SER A 197 0.32 -3.62 10.86
N THR A 198 -0.20 -4.47 9.96
CA THR A 198 -1.57 -4.32 9.44
C THR A 198 -2.63 -4.44 10.54
N ASP A 199 -2.35 -5.19 11.61
CA ASP A 199 -3.20 -5.29 12.82
C ASP A 199 -3.37 -3.96 13.56
N LYS A 200 -2.44 -3.01 13.36
CA LYS A 200 -2.48 -1.66 13.94
C LYS A 200 -3.14 -0.63 13.01
N ALA A 201 -3.42 -1.01 11.76
CA ALA A 201 -4.12 -0.13 10.83
C ALA A 201 -5.55 0.08 11.31
N ASP A 202 -6.08 1.29 11.13
CA ASP A 202 -7.45 1.60 11.55
C ASP A 202 -8.50 1.02 10.58
N ALA A 203 -8.07 0.70 9.34
CA ALA A 203 -8.86 -0.04 8.36
C ALA A 203 -7.95 -0.79 7.37
N VAL A 204 -8.47 -1.89 6.85
CA VAL A 204 -7.88 -2.64 5.75
C VAL A 204 -8.81 -2.57 4.54
N LEU A 205 -8.29 -2.03 3.45
CA LEU A 205 -8.96 -1.91 2.16
C LEU A 205 -8.30 -2.89 1.19
N VAL A 206 -9.10 -3.61 0.40
CA VAL A 206 -8.61 -4.51 -0.64
C VAL A 206 -9.26 -4.11 -1.95
N ASN A 207 -8.46 -3.94 -3.01
CA ASN A 207 -8.94 -3.61 -4.35
C ASN A 207 -9.57 -4.83 -5.04
N THR A 208 -10.69 -5.29 -4.49
CA THR A 208 -11.52 -6.39 -5.01
C THR A 208 -13.00 -6.02 -4.82
N PHE A 209 -13.91 -6.88 -5.25
CA PHE A 209 -15.33 -6.81 -4.91
C PHE A 209 -15.79 -8.17 -4.40
N TYR A 210 -16.76 -8.18 -3.49
CA TYR A 210 -17.10 -9.36 -2.70
C TYR A 210 -17.48 -10.56 -3.59
N GLU A 211 -18.29 -10.35 -4.61
CA GLU A 211 -18.78 -11.40 -5.51
C GLU A 211 -17.68 -12.08 -6.34
N LEU A 212 -16.47 -11.50 -6.42
CA LEU A 212 -15.34 -12.11 -7.10
C LEU A 212 -14.67 -13.21 -6.26
N GLU A 213 -14.59 -13.01 -4.95
CA GLU A 213 -13.78 -13.83 -4.05
C GLU A 213 -14.47 -14.04 -2.67
N PRO A 214 -15.76 -14.44 -2.61
CA PRO A 214 -16.57 -14.32 -1.39
C PRO A 214 -16.02 -15.17 -0.23
N GLU A 215 -15.63 -16.42 -0.50
CA GLU A 215 -15.17 -17.36 0.54
C GLU A 215 -13.88 -16.89 1.23
N VAL A 216 -12.93 -16.36 0.47
CA VAL A 216 -11.68 -15.84 1.04
C VAL A 216 -11.90 -14.49 1.71
N VAL A 217 -12.79 -13.63 1.21
CA VAL A 217 -13.14 -12.37 1.88
C VAL A 217 -13.78 -12.65 3.24
N ASP A 218 -14.71 -13.60 3.32
CA ASP A 218 -15.35 -14.01 4.58
C ASP A 218 -14.38 -14.71 5.54
N SER A 219 -13.38 -15.41 5.01
CA SER A 219 -12.36 -16.08 5.83
C SER A 219 -11.32 -15.09 6.37
N LYS A 220 -10.85 -14.17 5.52
CA LYS A 220 -9.86 -13.15 5.87
C LYS A 220 -10.41 -12.12 6.86
N SER A 221 -11.66 -11.69 6.70
CA SER A 221 -12.30 -10.69 7.59
C SER A 221 -12.48 -11.15 9.04
N LYS A 222 -12.30 -12.44 9.33
CA LYS A 222 -12.31 -12.98 10.70
C LYS A 222 -10.97 -12.84 11.42
N VAL A 223 -9.88 -12.56 10.68
CA VAL A 223 -8.51 -12.55 11.18
C VAL A 223 -7.74 -11.27 10.83
N CYS A 224 -8.36 -10.35 10.08
CA CYS A 224 -7.83 -9.06 9.64
C CYS A 224 -8.93 -8.00 9.72
#